data_AF-A0A4S2H1Y9-F1
#
_entry.id   AF-A0A4S2H1Y9-F1
#
_cell.length_a   1.000
_cell.length_b   1.000
_cell.length_c   1.000
_cell.angle_alpha   90.00
_cell.angle_beta   90.00
_cell.angle_gamma   90.00
#
_symmetry.space_group_name_H-M   'P 1'
#
loop_
_entity.id
_entity.type
_entity.pdbx_description
1 polymer ?
#
loop_
_entity_poly.entity_id
_entity_poly.type
_entity_poly.pdbx_seq_one_letter_code
_entity_poly.pdbx_strand_id
1 'polypeptide(L)'
;MVLHFNVTGESRKAMVKAIETELQIKAKYLGVPSCAYQIGEYRVERDGTLTYGDMIDADPAQLEVSSRIVDACVKVTGVPPEEWENIPEEEEKAETEPAQGGGMGLTVTIPLEKVNIGNLTSLLEAKGNLIKRALEIEDLRFTTDGENISFPWFGETEPEEALTYTKFISAVCEMTVKQKRITAKPKENENEKYAFRCFLLRLGFIGDEFKADRKLLLFKLDGSSAFKNGQKGGGQ
;
A
#
# COMPACT_ATOMS: atom_id res chain seq x y z
N MET A 1 -4.43 -11.08 -15.52
CA MET A 1 -4.90 -11.31 -14.14
C MET A 1 -5.77 -12.56 -14.03
N VAL A 2 -5.70 -13.26 -12.89
CA VAL A 2 -6.58 -14.39 -12.53
C VAL A 2 -7.33 -13.99 -11.25
N LEU A 3 -8.56 -14.45 -11.05
CA LEU A 3 -9.36 -14.24 -9.84
C LEU A 3 -10.07 -15.55 -9.48
N HIS A 4 -9.84 -16.06 -8.28
CA HIS A 4 -10.42 -17.35 -7.85
C HIS A 4 -11.70 -17.11 -7.06
N PHE A 5 -12.87 -17.54 -7.52
CA PHE A 5 -14.12 -17.34 -6.74
C PHE A 5 -14.59 -18.61 -6.01
N ASN A 6 -13.94 -19.77 -6.21
CA ASN A 6 -14.32 -21.08 -5.65
C ASN A 6 -15.81 -21.44 -5.78
N VAL A 7 -16.48 -20.92 -6.82
CA VAL A 7 -17.90 -21.15 -7.06
C VAL A 7 -18.14 -22.34 -7.98
N THR A 8 -19.03 -23.23 -7.57
CA THR A 8 -19.40 -24.41 -8.36
C THR A 8 -20.88 -24.37 -8.76
N GLY A 9 -21.24 -25.10 -9.82
CA GLY A 9 -22.65 -25.35 -10.17
C GLY A 9 -23.44 -24.12 -10.64
N GLU A 10 -24.46 -23.72 -9.87
CA GLU A 10 -25.42 -22.66 -10.21
C GLU A 10 -24.81 -21.26 -10.10
N SER A 11 -24.00 -20.99 -9.06
CA SER A 11 -23.30 -19.73 -8.87
C SER A 11 -22.33 -19.42 -10.01
N ARG A 12 -21.69 -20.47 -10.55
CA ARG A 12 -20.83 -20.35 -11.74
C ARG A 12 -21.60 -19.91 -12.98
N LYS A 13 -22.82 -20.44 -13.20
CA LYS A 13 -23.67 -20.04 -14.33
C LYS A 13 -24.19 -18.62 -14.14
N ALA A 14 -24.48 -18.21 -12.90
CA ALA A 14 -24.86 -16.83 -12.58
C ALA A 14 -23.71 -15.85 -12.90
N MET A 15 -22.47 -16.21 -12.54
CA MET A 15 -21.28 -15.43 -12.85
C MET A 15 -21.06 -15.27 -14.36
N VAL A 16 -21.15 -16.36 -15.12
CA VAL A 16 -21.06 -16.32 -16.60
C VAL A 16 -22.14 -15.41 -17.18
N LYS A 17 -23.39 -15.52 -16.70
CA LYS A 17 -24.51 -14.71 -17.17
C LYS A 17 -24.36 -13.21 -16.84
N ALA A 18 -23.75 -12.89 -15.71
CA ALA A 18 -23.42 -11.51 -15.33
C ALA A 18 -22.38 -10.93 -16.30
N ILE A 19 -21.31 -11.67 -16.58
CA ILE A 19 -20.26 -11.28 -17.55
C ILE A 19 -20.84 -11.12 -18.96
N GLU A 20 -21.74 -12.02 -19.39
CA GLU A 20 -22.44 -11.91 -20.68
C GLU A 20 -23.29 -10.64 -20.79
N THR A 21 -23.90 -10.21 -19.68
CA THR A 21 -24.77 -9.02 -19.65
C THR A 21 -23.94 -7.75 -19.74
N GLU A 22 -22.83 -7.68 -19.00
CA GLU A 22 -21.92 -6.53 -18.98
C GLU A 22 -21.18 -6.34 -20.31
N LEU A 23 -20.63 -7.42 -20.86
CA LEU A 23 -19.89 -7.36 -22.13
C LEU A 23 -20.79 -7.40 -23.36
N GLN A 24 -22.07 -7.76 -23.21
CA GLN A 24 -23.00 -8.09 -24.30
C GLN A 24 -22.47 -9.18 -25.25
N ILE A 25 -21.49 -9.98 -24.82
CA ILE A 25 -20.88 -11.08 -25.59
C ILE A 25 -21.41 -12.39 -25.04
N LYS A 26 -21.88 -13.29 -25.92
CA LYS A 26 -22.34 -14.62 -25.51
C LYS A 26 -21.18 -15.52 -25.06
N ALA A 27 -21.38 -16.23 -23.97
CA ALA A 27 -20.43 -17.19 -23.44
C ALA A 27 -20.34 -18.43 -24.33
N LYS A 28 -19.12 -18.81 -24.69
CA LYS A 28 -18.81 -20.03 -25.43
C LYS A 28 -18.30 -21.10 -24.47
N TYR A 29 -19.02 -22.22 -24.39
CA TYR A 29 -18.58 -23.36 -23.59
C TYR A 29 -17.49 -24.17 -24.31
N LEU A 30 -16.37 -24.44 -23.63
CA LEU A 30 -15.17 -25.08 -24.20
C LEU A 30 -15.13 -26.61 -24.05
N GLY A 31 -16.10 -27.23 -23.38
CA GLY A 31 -16.19 -28.70 -23.26
C GLY A 31 -15.17 -29.34 -22.30
N VAL A 32 -15.16 -30.67 -22.25
CA VAL A 32 -14.28 -31.47 -21.36
C VAL A 32 -12.84 -31.54 -21.89
N PRO A 33 -11.79 -31.67 -21.05
CA PRO A 33 -11.84 -31.86 -19.59
C PRO A 33 -11.96 -30.56 -18.77
N SER A 34 -11.69 -29.40 -19.37
CA SER A 34 -11.62 -28.12 -18.64
C SER A 34 -12.99 -27.57 -18.22
N CYS A 35 -14.06 -27.95 -18.93
CA CYS A 35 -15.43 -27.47 -18.72
C CYS A 35 -15.54 -25.94 -18.61
N ALA A 36 -14.64 -25.16 -19.22
CA ALA A 36 -14.53 -23.71 -19.09
C ALA A 36 -15.51 -22.95 -20.00
N TYR A 37 -15.85 -21.70 -19.65
CA TYR A 37 -16.58 -20.77 -20.51
C TYR A 37 -15.65 -19.63 -20.95
N GLN A 38 -15.68 -19.27 -22.23
CA GLN A 38 -14.98 -18.11 -22.78
C GLN A 38 -16.00 -17.01 -23.09
N ILE A 39 -15.82 -15.82 -22.55
CA ILE A 39 -16.65 -14.63 -22.80
C ILE A 39 -15.73 -13.48 -23.21
N GLY A 40 -15.58 -13.26 -24.52
CA GLY A 40 -14.62 -12.29 -25.04
C GLY A 40 -13.20 -12.62 -24.55
N GLU A 41 -12.60 -11.71 -23.80
CA GLU A 41 -11.24 -11.85 -23.22
C GLU A 41 -11.24 -12.44 -21.80
N TYR A 42 -12.42 -12.67 -21.24
CA TYR A 42 -12.62 -13.27 -19.94
C TYR A 42 -12.87 -14.76 -20.08
N ARG A 43 -12.28 -15.56 -19.20
CA ARG A 43 -12.39 -17.01 -19.18
C ARG A 43 -12.78 -17.48 -17.80
N VAL A 44 -13.84 -18.27 -17.69
CA VAL A 44 -14.35 -18.82 -16.43
C VAL A 44 -14.15 -20.32 -16.39
N GLU A 45 -13.29 -20.79 -15.50
CA GLU A 45 -12.98 -22.21 -15.32
C GLU A 45 -14.04 -22.94 -14.50
N ARG A 46 -13.94 -24.27 -14.41
CA ARG A 46 -14.91 -25.14 -13.70
C ARG A 46 -15.09 -24.77 -12.23
N ASP A 47 -14.01 -24.35 -11.61
CA ASP A 47 -13.92 -24.04 -10.18
C ASP A 47 -14.36 -22.61 -9.83
N GLY A 48 -14.82 -21.84 -10.82
CA GLY A 48 -15.17 -20.44 -10.64
C GLY A 48 -13.99 -19.49 -10.76
N THR A 49 -12.84 -19.95 -11.23
CA THR A 49 -11.69 -19.10 -11.54
C THR A 49 -11.97 -18.24 -12.79
N LEU A 50 -11.92 -16.92 -12.64
CA LEU A 50 -12.03 -15.94 -13.70
C LEU A 50 -10.63 -15.48 -14.13
N THR A 51 -10.24 -15.78 -15.36
CA THR A 51 -8.97 -15.38 -15.96
C THR A 51 -9.23 -14.35 -17.05
N TYR A 52 -8.47 -13.26 -17.04
CA TYR A 52 -8.53 -12.24 -18.09
C TYR A 52 -7.14 -11.68 -18.38
N GLY A 53 -6.96 -11.16 -19.60
CA GLY A 53 -5.66 -10.64 -20.06
C GLY A 53 -5.15 -9.52 -19.15
N ASP A 54 -3.89 -9.61 -18.73
CA ASP A 54 -3.19 -8.52 -18.06
C ASP A 54 -2.85 -7.47 -19.12
N MET A 55 -3.74 -6.50 -19.30
CA MET A 55 -3.47 -5.39 -20.22
C MET A 55 -2.91 -4.21 -19.45
N ILE A 56 -1.64 -4.32 -19.08
CA ILE A 56 -0.84 -3.24 -18.48
C ILE A 56 -0.71 -2.01 -19.42
N ASP A 57 -1.15 -2.15 -20.69
CA ASP A 57 -1.18 -1.09 -21.70
C ASP A 57 -2.59 -0.74 -22.22
N ALA A 58 -3.68 -1.24 -21.62
CA ALA A 58 -5.02 -0.94 -22.13
C ALA A 58 -5.53 0.43 -21.67
N ASP A 59 -6.19 1.13 -22.61
CA ASP A 59 -6.96 2.34 -22.39
C ASP A 59 -7.73 2.32 -21.06
N PRO A 60 -7.80 3.46 -20.33
CA PRO A 60 -8.47 3.55 -19.04
C PRO A 60 -9.93 3.07 -19.05
N ALA A 61 -10.58 3.09 -20.22
CA ALA A 61 -11.92 2.56 -20.43
C ALA A 61 -12.02 1.03 -20.20
N GLN A 62 -10.99 0.25 -20.51
CA GLN A 62 -11.01 -1.21 -20.34
C GLN A 62 -10.83 -1.62 -18.88
N LEU A 63 -10.03 -0.87 -18.12
CA LEU A 63 -9.86 -1.07 -16.68
C LEU A 63 -11.19 -0.86 -15.93
N GLU A 64 -11.97 0.16 -16.32
CA GLU A 64 -13.29 0.41 -15.76
C GLU A 64 -14.26 -0.74 -16.04
N VAL A 65 -14.24 -1.29 -17.26
CA VAL A 65 -15.07 -2.45 -17.63
C VAL A 65 -14.70 -3.69 -16.81
N SER A 66 -13.41 -3.97 -16.62
CA SER A 66 -12.97 -5.08 -15.76
C SER A 66 -13.47 -4.93 -14.33
N SER A 67 -13.41 -3.72 -13.75
CA SER A 67 -13.90 -3.47 -12.38
C SER A 67 -15.40 -3.74 -12.23
N ARG A 68 -16.22 -3.31 -13.20
CA ARG A 68 -17.67 -3.54 -13.19
C ARG A 68 -18.02 -5.02 -13.31
N ILE A 69 -17.26 -5.75 -14.12
CA ILE A 69 -17.42 -7.20 -14.28
C ILE A 69 -17.11 -7.90 -12.95
N VAL A 70 -16.03 -7.52 -12.27
CA VAL A 70 -15.66 -8.11 -10.98
C VAL A 70 -16.72 -7.81 -9.92
N ASP A 71 -17.20 -6.57 -9.81
CA ASP A 71 -18.29 -6.19 -8.91
C ASP A 71 -19.59 -6.96 -9.20
N ALA A 72 -19.97 -7.08 -10.47
CA ALA A 72 -21.12 -7.87 -10.87
C ALA A 72 -20.96 -9.34 -10.46
N CYS A 73 -19.78 -9.93 -10.68
CA CYS A 73 -19.47 -11.30 -10.25
C CYS A 73 -19.66 -11.47 -8.74
N VAL A 74 -19.09 -10.57 -7.92
CA VAL A 74 -19.21 -10.60 -6.45
C VAL A 74 -20.67 -10.53 -6.00
N LYS A 75 -21.48 -9.68 -6.65
CA LYS A 75 -22.91 -9.55 -6.33
C LYS A 75 -23.72 -10.82 -6.61
N VAL A 76 -23.40 -11.59 -7.66
CA VAL A 76 -24.11 -12.85 -7.95
C VAL A 76 -23.54 -14.06 -7.25
N THR A 77 -22.24 -14.11 -7.00
CA THR A 77 -21.61 -15.24 -6.29
C THR A 77 -21.82 -15.15 -4.79
N GLY A 78 -21.96 -13.94 -4.24
CA GLY A 78 -22.04 -13.69 -2.80
C GLY A 78 -20.75 -14.08 -2.06
N VAL A 79 -19.70 -14.40 -2.80
CA VAL A 79 -18.39 -14.84 -2.32
C VAL A 79 -17.37 -13.95 -3.01
N PRO A 80 -16.60 -13.14 -2.27
CA PRO A 80 -15.49 -12.39 -2.84
C PRO A 80 -14.44 -13.38 -3.37
N PRO A 81 -13.67 -13.03 -4.40
CA PRO A 81 -12.61 -13.91 -4.87
C PRO A 81 -11.62 -14.20 -3.74
N GLU A 82 -11.09 -15.41 -3.68
CA GLU A 82 -10.04 -15.92 -2.78
C GLU A 82 -8.79 -15.01 -2.77
N GLU A 83 -8.56 -14.28 -3.87
CA GLU A 83 -7.52 -13.25 -3.97
C GLU A 83 -7.86 -11.97 -3.19
N TRP A 84 -9.09 -11.83 -2.67
CA TRP A 84 -9.52 -10.82 -1.70
C TRP A 84 -9.53 -11.35 -0.26
N GLU A 85 -9.64 -12.67 -0.04
CA GLU A 85 -9.41 -13.28 1.28
C GLU A 85 -7.92 -13.36 1.66
N ASN A 86 -7.01 -13.34 0.67
CA ASN A 86 -5.57 -13.29 0.91
C ASN A 86 -4.98 -11.87 0.88
N ILE A 87 -5.86 -10.87 0.85
CA ILE A 87 -5.60 -9.51 1.29
C ILE A 87 -6.15 -9.49 2.71
N PRO A 88 -5.36 -9.11 3.74
CA PRO A 88 -5.93 -9.00 5.08
C PRO A 88 -7.15 -8.07 5.02
N GLU A 89 -8.31 -8.62 5.41
CA GLU A 89 -9.58 -7.91 5.60
C GLU A 89 -9.34 -6.59 6.33
N GLU A 90 -9.42 -5.47 5.60
CA GLU A 90 -9.79 -4.19 6.18
C GLU A 90 -11.31 -4.09 5.99
N GLU A 91 -12.03 -4.81 6.83
CA GLU A 91 -13.49 -4.75 6.87
C GLU A 91 -13.90 -3.44 7.55
N GLU A 92 -14.36 -2.51 6.72
CA GLU A 92 -15.06 -1.30 7.13
C GLU A 92 -16.35 -1.68 7.86
N LYS A 93 -16.45 -1.42 9.17
CA LYS A 93 -17.71 -0.93 9.74
C LYS A 93 -17.64 -0.30 11.13
N ALA A 94 -18.42 0.80 11.20
CA ALA A 94 -19.08 1.41 12.34
C ALA A 94 -18.33 2.55 13.06
N GLU A 95 -18.61 3.74 12.53
CA GLU A 95 -18.73 5.04 13.20
C GLU A 95 -18.81 5.01 14.73
N THR A 96 -17.92 5.78 15.37
CA THR A 96 -18.28 6.65 16.50
C THR A 96 -17.39 7.89 16.47
N GLU A 97 -17.92 8.97 15.93
CA GLU A 97 -17.41 10.34 16.08
C GLU A 97 -17.62 10.85 17.54
N PRO A 98 -17.07 12.01 17.97
CA PRO A 98 -16.08 12.89 17.34
C PRO A 98 -14.94 13.33 18.29
N ALA A 99 -13.79 13.70 17.75
CA ALA A 99 -12.92 14.70 18.40
C ALA A 99 -12.13 15.51 17.38
N GLN A 100 -12.82 16.52 16.83
CA GLN A 100 -12.30 17.86 16.52
C GLN A 100 -11.00 17.96 15.71
N GLY A 101 -11.15 18.21 14.41
CA GLY A 101 -10.10 18.78 13.58
C GLY A 101 -10.29 18.44 12.11
N GLY A 102 -11.12 19.20 11.42
CA GLY A 102 -11.38 19.04 9.99
C GLY A 102 -10.09 19.12 9.16
N GLY A 103 -9.77 18.01 8.52
CA GLY A 103 -8.78 17.86 7.46
C GLY A 103 -8.83 16.40 7.03
N MET A 104 -8.99 16.12 5.73
CA MET A 104 -8.86 14.77 5.18
C MET A 104 -7.41 14.32 5.37
N GLY A 105 -7.08 13.81 6.56
CA GLY A 105 -5.74 13.39 6.93
C GLY A 105 -5.50 11.92 6.64
N LEU A 106 -4.42 11.59 5.92
CA LEU A 106 -3.97 10.21 5.77
C LEU A 106 -3.50 9.67 7.13
N THR A 107 -4.23 8.68 7.65
CA THR A 107 -3.84 7.92 8.85
C THR A 107 -3.34 6.55 8.43
N VAL A 108 -2.08 6.25 8.73
CA VAL A 108 -1.50 4.93 8.46
C VAL A 108 -1.65 4.06 9.70
N THR A 109 -2.25 2.87 9.56
CA THR A 109 -2.45 1.92 10.67
C THR A 109 -1.64 0.66 10.42
N ILE A 110 -0.95 0.17 11.44
CA ILE A 110 -0.12 -1.04 11.38
C ILE A 110 -0.44 -1.93 12.59
N PRO A 111 -0.54 -3.26 12.42
CA PRO A 111 -0.73 -4.18 13.54
C PRO A 111 0.43 -4.11 14.53
N LEU A 112 0.13 -4.04 15.82
CA LEU A 112 1.15 -3.98 16.88
C LEU A 112 2.06 -5.22 16.89
N GLU A 113 1.60 -6.35 16.38
CA GLU A 113 2.42 -7.56 16.20
C GLU A 113 3.65 -7.32 15.31
N LYS A 114 3.53 -6.40 14.35
CA LYS A 114 4.60 -6.02 13.42
C LYS A 114 5.40 -4.80 13.90
N VAL A 115 5.19 -4.35 15.15
CA VAL A 115 5.82 -3.13 15.69
C VAL A 115 6.35 -3.37 17.10
N ASN A 116 7.59 -2.96 17.35
CA ASN A 116 8.11 -2.90 18.72
C ASN A 116 8.00 -1.47 19.26
N ILE A 117 6.99 -1.21 20.11
CA ILE A 117 6.69 0.14 20.62
C ILE A 117 7.87 0.78 21.35
N GLY A 118 8.65 0.02 22.13
CA GLY A 118 9.80 0.55 22.86
C GLY A 118 10.93 1.01 21.92
N ASN A 119 11.21 0.20 20.90
CA ASN A 119 12.16 0.54 19.85
C ASN A 119 11.64 1.68 18.95
N LEU A 120 10.34 1.70 18.64
CA LEU A 120 9.71 2.76 17.86
C LEU A 120 9.81 4.10 18.58
N THR A 121 9.47 4.14 19.87
CA THR A 121 9.60 5.34 20.70
C THR A 121 11.05 5.84 20.69
N SER A 122 12.01 4.93 20.91
CA SER A 122 13.44 5.26 20.86
C SER A 122 13.89 5.77 19.48
N LEU A 123 13.33 5.23 18.39
CA LEU A 123 13.65 5.66 17.03
C LEU A 123 13.09 7.04 16.74
N LEU A 124 11.84 7.30 17.15
CA LEU A 124 11.19 8.59 16.99
C LEU A 124 11.84 9.66 17.87
N GLU A 125 12.36 9.34 19.05
CA GLU A 125 13.15 10.28 19.84
C GLU A 125 14.52 10.57 19.19
N ALA A 126 15.21 9.54 18.69
CA ALA A 126 16.53 9.71 18.10
C ALA A 126 16.53 10.43 16.74
N LYS A 127 15.48 10.20 15.95
CA LYS A 127 15.37 10.64 14.54
C LYS A 127 14.14 11.51 14.27
N GLY A 128 13.34 11.84 15.28
CA GLY A 128 12.09 12.56 15.13
C GLY A 128 12.26 13.87 14.39
N ASN A 129 13.25 14.70 14.76
CA ASN A 129 13.51 15.96 14.05
C ASN A 129 13.77 15.75 12.56
N LEU A 130 14.50 14.70 12.20
CA LEU A 130 14.81 14.37 10.81
C LEU A 130 13.58 13.86 10.07
N ILE A 131 12.73 13.06 10.73
CA ILE A 131 11.47 12.55 10.17
C ILE A 131 10.47 13.70 9.98
N LYS A 132 10.34 14.60 10.98
CA LYS A 132 9.51 15.81 10.90
C LYS A 132 9.86 16.66 9.70
N ARG A 133 11.15 16.89 9.46
CA ARG A 133 11.64 17.65 8.31
C ARG A 133 11.42 16.93 6.97
N ALA A 134 11.58 15.61 6.94
CA ALA A 134 11.43 14.83 5.71
C ALA A 134 9.97 14.70 5.26
N LEU A 135 9.06 14.57 6.23
CA LEU A 135 7.62 14.41 6.01
C LEU A 135 6.83 15.73 6.11
N GLU A 136 7.50 16.83 6.47
CA GLU A 136 6.88 18.16 6.71
C GLU A 136 5.78 18.13 7.78
N ILE A 137 5.93 17.26 8.79
CA ILE A 137 4.96 17.07 9.87
C ILE A 137 5.41 17.78 11.15
N GLU A 138 4.48 18.47 11.80
CA GLU A 138 4.74 19.16 13.07
C GLU A 138 4.67 18.19 14.26
N ASP A 139 3.78 17.19 14.18
CA ASP A 139 3.52 16.23 15.23
C ASP A 139 3.78 14.79 14.76
N LEU A 140 4.47 14.02 15.62
CA LEU A 140 4.90 12.64 15.39
C LEU A 140 4.21 11.66 16.34
N ARG A 141 3.15 12.11 17.03
CA ARG A 141 2.43 11.25 17.97
C ARG A 141 1.77 10.13 17.20
N PHE A 142 1.76 8.97 17.82
CA PHE A 142 1.04 7.80 17.37
C PHE A 142 0.09 7.40 18.48
N THR A 143 -1.04 6.82 18.10
CA THR A 143 -2.02 6.26 19.03
C THR A 143 -1.95 4.74 18.96
N THR A 144 -2.19 4.08 20.08
CA THR A 144 -2.22 2.61 20.15
C THR A 144 -3.59 2.18 20.66
N ASP A 145 -4.27 1.34 19.90
CA ASP A 145 -5.61 0.84 20.22
C ASP A 145 -5.58 -0.58 20.82
N GLY A 146 -4.44 -0.99 21.39
CA GLY A 146 -4.26 -2.31 21.99
C GLY A 146 -3.93 -3.42 20.97
N GLU A 147 -4.51 -3.37 19.78
CA GLU A 147 -4.21 -4.30 18.67
C GLU A 147 -3.42 -3.63 17.52
N ASN A 148 -3.65 -2.34 17.31
CA ASN A 148 -3.05 -1.57 16.22
C ASN A 148 -2.37 -0.29 16.70
N ILE A 149 -1.39 0.17 15.93
CA ILE A 149 -0.76 1.48 16.08
C ILE A 149 -1.11 2.35 14.87
N SER A 150 -1.60 3.56 15.14
CA SER A 150 -2.04 4.51 14.12
C SER A 150 -1.16 5.76 14.14
N PHE A 151 -0.84 6.24 12.94
CA PHE A 151 0.04 7.38 12.68
C PHE A 151 -0.76 8.48 11.97
N PRO A 152 -1.48 9.35 12.71
CA PRO A 152 -2.23 10.47 12.16
C PRO A 152 -1.29 11.65 11.86
N TRP A 153 -0.27 11.41 11.03
CA TRP A 153 0.80 12.38 10.79
C TRP A 153 0.50 13.33 9.64
N PHE A 154 -0.33 12.90 8.68
CA PHE A 154 -0.48 13.59 7.41
C PHE A 154 -1.89 14.17 7.28
N GLY A 155 -1.95 15.37 6.69
CA GLY A 155 -3.20 15.99 6.23
C GLY A 155 -3.55 15.52 4.82
N GLU A 156 -3.99 16.46 3.98
CA GLU A 156 -4.12 16.24 2.54
C GLU A 156 -2.75 16.04 1.90
N THR A 157 -2.62 14.98 1.11
CA THR A 157 -1.36 14.56 0.49
C THR A 157 -1.70 13.88 -0.84
N GLU A 158 -0.85 14.03 -1.86
CA GLU A 158 -1.10 13.40 -3.16
C GLU A 158 -1.05 11.87 -3.06
N PRO A 159 -1.79 11.13 -3.90
CA PRO A 159 -1.82 9.66 -3.82
C PRO A 159 -0.42 9.02 -3.96
N GLU A 160 0.45 9.60 -4.79
CA GLU A 160 1.84 9.14 -4.94
C GLU A 160 2.68 9.35 -3.65
N GLU A 161 2.43 10.46 -2.96
CA GLU A 161 3.09 10.80 -1.70
C GLU A 161 2.56 9.94 -0.56
N ALA A 162 1.23 9.73 -0.49
CA ALA A 162 0.58 8.87 0.48
C ALA A 162 1.12 7.44 0.42
N LEU A 163 1.27 6.88 -0.79
CA LEU A 163 1.89 5.56 -0.99
C LEU A 163 3.33 5.53 -0.48
N THR A 164 4.11 6.57 -0.76
CA THR A 164 5.49 6.67 -0.29
C THR A 164 5.57 6.71 1.24
N TYR A 165 4.71 7.50 1.88
CA TYR A 165 4.65 7.64 3.33
C TYR A 165 4.19 6.35 4.02
N THR A 166 3.19 5.67 3.47
CA THR A 166 2.75 4.36 3.96
C THR A 166 3.86 3.32 3.90
N LYS A 167 4.60 3.25 2.77
CA LYS A 167 5.78 2.38 2.63
C LYS A 167 6.86 2.72 3.65
N PHE A 168 7.11 4.01 3.86
CA PHE A 168 8.12 4.48 4.81
C PHE A 168 7.77 4.09 6.25
N ILE A 169 6.53 4.34 6.69
CA ILE A 169 6.07 3.99 8.05
C ILE A 169 6.09 2.48 8.26
N SER A 170 5.67 1.70 7.26
CA SER A 170 5.74 0.24 7.27
C SER A 170 7.17 -0.25 7.46
N ALA A 171 8.12 0.31 6.70
CA ALA A 171 9.54 -0.05 6.82
C ALA A 171 10.14 0.35 8.18
N VAL A 172 9.74 1.51 8.73
CA VAL A 172 10.16 1.95 10.07
C VAL A 172 9.66 0.96 11.12
N CYS A 173 8.39 0.58 11.05
CA CYS A 173 7.77 -0.41 11.92
C CYS A 173 8.50 -1.77 11.84
N GLU A 174 8.72 -2.27 10.63
CA GLU A 174 9.45 -3.51 10.41
C GLU A 174 10.89 -3.47 10.97
N MET A 175 11.57 -2.32 10.82
CA MET A 175 12.90 -2.10 11.39
C MET A 175 12.88 -2.17 12.92
N THR A 176 11.83 -1.70 13.59
CA THR A 176 11.73 -1.77 15.05
C THR A 176 11.65 -3.20 15.58
N VAL A 177 11.07 -4.12 14.80
CA VAL A 177 11.02 -5.56 15.13
C VAL A 177 12.36 -6.23 14.80
N LYS A 178 12.94 -5.93 13.64
CA LYS A 178 14.21 -6.54 13.19
C LYS A 178 15.41 -6.10 14.05
N GLN A 179 15.41 -4.88 14.58
CA GLN A 179 16.55 -4.36 15.34
C GLN A 179 16.45 -4.68 16.83
N LYS A 180 17.41 -5.47 17.34
CA LYS A 180 17.49 -5.87 18.75
C LYS A 180 17.65 -4.71 19.74
N ARG A 181 18.24 -3.58 19.31
CA ARG A 181 18.40 -2.38 20.14
C ARG A 181 18.46 -1.13 19.28
N ILE A 182 17.61 -0.15 19.59
CA ILE A 182 17.67 1.21 19.02
C ILE A 182 18.14 2.18 20.09
N THR A 183 19.08 3.06 19.76
CA THR A 183 19.61 4.05 20.71
C THR A 183 18.84 5.35 20.56
N ALA A 184 18.14 5.77 21.63
CA ALA A 184 17.33 6.99 21.67
C ALA A 184 18.12 8.31 21.64
N LYS A 185 19.44 8.29 21.42
CA LYS A 185 20.26 9.51 21.46
C LYS A 185 19.91 10.39 20.24
N PRO A 186 19.31 11.58 20.44
CA PRO A 186 19.09 12.52 19.34
C PRO A 186 20.46 12.92 18.80
N LYS A 187 20.64 12.78 17.49
CA LYS A 187 21.89 13.15 16.83
C LYS A 187 21.60 14.34 15.95
N GLU A 188 22.14 15.50 16.30
CA GLU A 188 22.16 16.66 15.42
C GLU A 188 22.96 16.28 14.17
N ASN A 189 22.28 16.26 13.03
CA ASN A 189 22.90 15.94 11.75
C ASN A 189 23.14 17.26 11.04
N GLU A 190 24.42 17.62 10.90
CA GLU A 190 24.87 18.82 10.16
C GLU A 190 24.45 18.78 8.67
N ASN A 191 24.17 17.58 8.15
CA ASN A 191 23.55 17.35 6.85
C ASN A 191 22.38 16.35 6.97
N GLU A 192 21.17 16.89 6.93
CA GLU A 192 19.92 16.14 7.07
C GLU A 192 19.69 15.20 5.90
N LYS A 193 19.92 15.67 4.66
CA LYS A 193 19.72 14.88 3.43
C LYS A 193 20.64 13.65 3.37
N TYR A 194 21.90 13.78 3.78
CA TYR A 194 22.82 12.64 3.86
C TYR A 194 22.40 11.65 4.96
N ALA A 195 22.06 12.16 6.15
CA ALA A 195 21.65 11.33 7.27
C ALA A 195 20.37 10.55 6.97
N PHE A 196 19.41 11.17 6.29
CA PHE A 196 18.15 10.52 5.90
C PHE A 196 18.37 9.53 4.76
N ARG A 197 19.22 9.82 3.78
CA ARG A 197 19.61 8.83 2.76
C ARG A 197 20.17 7.55 3.39
N CYS A 198 21.11 7.67 4.33
CA CYS A 198 21.64 6.50 5.04
C CYS A 198 20.57 5.78 5.86
N PHE A 199 19.57 6.50 6.36
CA PHE A 199 18.44 5.92 7.05
C PHE A 199 17.54 5.12 6.11
N LEU A 200 17.19 5.68 4.94
CA LEU A 200 16.41 4.99 3.91
C LEU A 200 17.10 3.71 3.40
N LEU A 201 18.42 3.74 3.24
CA LEU A 201 19.19 2.53 2.89
C LEU A 201 19.07 1.43 3.95
N ARG A 202 19.04 1.80 5.24
CA ARG A 202 18.86 0.85 6.33
C ARG A 202 17.43 0.31 6.41
N LEU A 203 16.46 1.11 5.99
CA LEU A 203 15.05 0.71 5.87
C LEU A 203 14.78 -0.19 4.66
N GLY A 204 15.73 -0.35 3.75
CA GLY A 204 15.60 -1.22 2.58
C GLY A 204 15.12 -0.52 1.30
N PHE A 205 15.09 0.81 1.26
CA PHE A 205 14.78 1.59 0.06
C PHE A 205 15.95 1.52 -0.95
N ILE A 206 16.14 0.35 -1.57
CA ILE A 206 17.24 0.00 -2.45
C ILE A 206 16.66 -0.55 -3.75
N GLY A 207 17.05 0.04 -4.89
CA GLY A 207 16.52 -0.35 -6.21
C GLY A 207 15.98 0.84 -6.99
N ASP A 208 15.65 0.64 -8.27
CA ASP A 208 15.04 1.68 -9.11
C ASP A 208 13.55 1.88 -8.75
N GLU A 209 12.87 0.85 -8.22
CA GLU A 209 11.49 0.93 -7.72
C GLU A 209 11.31 1.98 -6.60
N PHE A 210 12.30 2.13 -5.72
CA PHE A 210 12.30 3.13 -4.64
C PHE A 210 12.92 4.46 -5.06
N LYS A 211 13.16 4.69 -6.35
CA LYS A 211 13.79 5.94 -6.82
C LYS A 211 12.85 7.14 -6.68
N ALA A 212 11.58 6.96 -7.01
CA ALA A 212 10.54 7.97 -6.80
C ALA A 212 10.38 8.26 -5.30
N ASP A 213 10.19 7.20 -4.51
CA ASP A 213 10.04 7.27 -3.05
C ASP A 213 11.23 8.01 -2.38
N ARG A 214 12.48 7.64 -2.73
CA ARG A 214 13.68 8.32 -2.21
C ARG A 214 13.78 9.77 -2.66
N LYS A 215 13.38 10.07 -3.89
CA LYS A 215 13.41 11.46 -4.39
C LYS A 215 12.46 12.31 -3.56
N LEU A 216 11.24 11.83 -3.33
CA LEU A 216 10.23 12.53 -2.53
C LEU A 216 10.70 12.74 -1.08
N LEU A 217 11.10 11.65 -0.42
CA LEU A 217 11.55 11.63 0.97
C LEU A 217 12.82 12.47 1.24
N LEU A 218 13.65 12.71 0.20
CA LEU A 218 14.85 13.54 0.28
C LEU A 218 14.66 14.95 -0.29
N PHE A 219 13.53 15.22 -0.97
CA PHE A 219 13.30 16.50 -1.66
C PHE A 219 13.19 17.64 -0.65
N LYS A 220 12.51 17.40 0.47
CA LYS A 220 12.20 18.38 1.52
C LYS A 220 13.34 18.62 2.53
N LEU A 221 14.42 17.83 2.44
CA LEU A 221 15.56 17.93 3.37
C LEU A 221 16.70 18.79 2.82
N ASP A 222 17.29 19.57 3.73
CA ASP A 222 18.41 20.46 3.43
C ASP A 222 19.77 19.72 3.43
N GLY A 223 20.70 20.23 2.63
CA GLY A 223 22.05 19.68 2.47
C GLY A 223 22.26 18.80 1.23
N SER A 224 23.43 18.14 1.19
CA SER A 224 23.84 17.27 0.07
C SER A 224 23.60 15.80 0.38
N SER A 225 22.98 15.04 -0.53
CA SER A 225 22.79 13.60 -0.36
C SER A 225 24.09 12.78 -0.51
N ALA A 226 25.19 13.42 -0.93
CA ALA A 226 26.46 12.77 -1.24
C ALA A 226 27.50 12.85 -0.10
N PHE A 227 27.51 13.94 0.69
CA PHE A 227 28.57 14.20 1.67
C PHE A 227 28.01 14.45 3.07
N LYS A 228 28.61 13.84 4.09
CA LYS A 228 28.18 13.97 5.49
C LYS A 228 28.40 15.37 6.09
N ASN A 229 29.45 16.07 5.64
CA ASN A 229 29.70 17.47 5.96
C ASN A 229 29.66 18.27 4.66
N GLY A 230 29.12 19.48 4.70
CA GLY A 230 29.14 20.40 3.56
C GLY A 230 30.56 20.52 3.01
N GLN A 231 30.70 20.49 1.69
CA GLN A 231 32.00 20.58 1.03
C GLN A 231 32.68 21.90 1.46
N LYS A 232 33.63 21.81 2.40
CA LYS A 232 34.51 22.92 2.73
C LYS A 232 35.50 23.05 1.58
N GLY A 233 35.24 23.99 0.69
CA GLY A 233 36.19 24.60 -0.23
C GLY A 233 36.98 23.66 -1.15
N GLY A 234 36.47 23.44 -2.36
CA GLY A 234 37.32 23.24 -3.53
C GLY A 234 37.39 24.55 -4.30
N GLY A 235 38.01 25.58 -3.71
CA GLY A 235 38.41 26.76 -4.48
C GLY A 235 39.64 26.41 -5.29
N GLN A 236 39.52 26.44 -6.62
CA GLN A 236 40.31 27.30 -7.49
C GLN A 236 39.70 27.29 -8.90
#